data_AF-A0A5N7MW10-F1
#
_entry.id   AF-A0A5N7MW10-F1
#
_cell.length_a   1.000
_cell.length_b   1.000
_cell.length_c   1.000
_cell.angle_alpha   90.00
_cell.angle_beta   90.00
_cell.angle_gamma   90.00
#
_symmetry.space_group_name_H-M   'P 1'
#
loop_
_entity.id
_entity.type
_entity.pdbx_description
1 polymer ?
#
loop_
_entity_poly.entity_id
_entity_poly.type
_entity_poly.pdbx_seq_one_letter_code
_entity_poly.pdbx_strand_id
1 'polypeptide(L)' 'MRYRTRGWIMPEADVLAMLRLIDERIRSSQIEVRHRDVLIRLRAILENDLNGHRIGKPSTPRPDDQEKAA' A
#
# COMPACT_ATOMS: atom_id res chain seq x y z
N MET A 1 1.63 14.08 27.52
CA MET A 1 0.70 13.71 26.44
C MET A 1 1.48 12.99 25.35
N ARG A 2 1.17 11.73 25.04
CA ARG A 2 1.83 10.98 23.96
C ARG A 2 1.10 11.29 22.66
N TYR A 3 1.68 12.11 21.80
CA TYR A 3 1.20 12.26 20.43
C TYR A 3 1.46 10.93 19.72
N ARG A 4 0.45 10.07 19.67
CA ARG A 4 0.47 8.92 18.76
C ARG A 4 0.55 9.53 17.37
N THR A 5 1.71 9.42 16.73
CA THR A 5 1.88 9.71 15.32
C THR A 5 0.83 8.88 14.60
N ARG A 6 -0.29 9.51 14.24
CA ARG A 6 -1.35 8.87 13.47
C ARG A 6 -0.70 8.66 12.11
N GLY A 7 -0.07 7.50 11.94
CA GLY A 7 0.68 7.16 10.75
C GLY A 7 -0.24 7.39 9.57
N TRP A 8 0.21 8.19 8.62
CA TRP A 8 -0.55 8.39 7.39
C TRP A 8 -0.56 7.05 6.67
N ILE A 9 -1.74 6.42 6.59
CA ILE A 9 -1.92 5.18 5.84
C ILE A 9 -2.12 5.61 4.40
N MET A 10 -1.20 5.20 3.52
CA MET A 10 -1.35 5.43 2.09
C MET A 10 -2.55 4.60 1.58
N PRO A 11 -3.56 5.23 0.96
CA PRO A 11 -4.67 4.50 0.34
C PRO A 11 -4.20 3.51 -0.72
N GLU A 12 -4.90 2.38 -0.86
CA GLU A 12 -4.59 1.35 -1.87
C GLU A 12 -4.55 1.93 -3.30
N ALA A 13 -5.46 2.85 -3.63
CA ALA A 13 -5.47 3.53 -4.93
C ALA A 13 -4.18 4.34 -5.18
N ASP A 14 -3.65 4.99 -4.15
CA ASP A 14 -2.44 5.80 -4.24
C ASP A 14 -1.20 4.91 -4.39
N VAL A 15 -1.16 3.77 -3.67
CA VAL A 15 -0.11 2.76 -3.85
C VAL A 15 -0.11 2.23 -5.29
N LEU A 16 -1.29 1.91 -5.84
CA LEU A 16 -1.41 1.42 -7.21
C LEU A 16 -1.00 2.48 -8.25
N ALA A 17 -1.36 3.74 -8.05
CA ALA A 17 -0.92 4.84 -8.90
C ALA A 17 0.60 5.01 -8.85
N MET A 18 1.20 4.94 -7.66
CA MET A 18 2.65 5.05 -7.49
C MET A 18 3.41 3.88 -8.13
N LEU A 19 2.89 2.65 -8.03
CA LEU A 19 3.46 1.48 -8.70
C LEU A 19 3.50 1.65 -10.23
N ARG A 20 2.44 2.22 -10.84
CA ARG A 20 2.42 2.50 -12.28
C ARG A 20 3.51 3.49 -12.69
N LEU A 21 3.66 4.58 -11.94
CA LEU A 21 4.70 5.59 -12.20
C LEU A 21 6.10 5.01 -12.07
N ILE A 22 6.32 4.15 -11.06
CA ILE A 22 7.60 3.44 -10.89
C ILE A 22 7.88 2.53 -12.08
N ASP A 23 6.89 1.76 -12.54
CA ASP A 23 7.01 0.87 -13.70
C ASP A 23 7.34 1.64 -14.99
N GLU A 24 6.65 2.76 -15.24
CA GLU A 24 6.94 3.65 -16.36
C GLU A 24 8.37 4.20 -16.29
N ARG A 25 8.80 4.62 -15.09
CA ARG A 25 10.14 5.16 -14.88
C ARG A 25 11.23 4.12 -15.07
N ILE A 26 11.03 2.88 -14.59
CA ILE A 26 11.96 1.75 -14.76
C ILE A 26 12.11 1.35 -16.23
N ARG A 27 11.02 1.47 -17.02
CA ARG A 27 11.01 1.16 -18.45
C ARG A 27 11.63 2.25 -19.32
N SER A 28 11.67 3.49 -18.83
CA SER A 28 12.37 4.58 -19.52
C SER A 28 13.88 4.34 -19.53
N SER A 29 14.51 4.32 -20.72
CA SER A 29 15.97 4.18 -20.88
C SER A 29 16.78 5.39 -20.40
N GLN A 30 16.13 6.42 -19.85
CA GLN A 30 16.76 7.68 -19.45
C GLN A 30 17.24 7.72 -17.99
N ILE A 31 17.15 6.60 -17.27
CA ILE A 31 17.59 6.54 -15.87
C ILE A 31 18.90 5.75 -15.73
N GLU A 32 19.79 6.26 -14.89
CA GLU A 32 21.00 5.53 -14.51
C GLU A 32 20.64 4.20 -13.85
N VAL A 33 21.46 3.18 -14.09
CA VAL A 33 21.26 1.81 -13.55
C VAL A 33 21.09 1.85 -12.03
N ARG A 34 21.85 2.68 -11.32
CA ARG A 34 21.74 2.84 -9.85
C ARG A 34 20.37 3.34 -9.42
N HIS A 35 19.81 4.31 -10.13
CA HIS A 35 18.47 4.84 -9.85
C HIS A 35 17.39 3.81 -10.19
N ARG A 36 17.58 3.03 -11.25
CA ARG A 36 16.71 1.90 -11.61
C ARG A 36 16.65 0.86 -10.50
N ASP A 37 17.79 0.48 -9.93
CA ASP A 37 17.85 -0.51 -8.84
C ASP A 37 17.14 -0.03 -7.57
N VAL A 38 17.25 1.27 -7.26
CA VAL A 38 16.51 1.87 -6.14
C VAL A 38 15.00 1.82 -6.38
N LEU A 39 14.54 2.13 -7.60
CA LEU A 39 13.13 2.05 -7.97
C LEU A 39 12.58 0.62 -7.93
N ILE A 40 13.38 -0.37 -8.35
CA ILE A 40 13.01 -1.79 -8.24
C ILE A 40 12.83 -2.20 -6.77
N ARG A 41 13.74 -1.78 -5.88
CA ARG A 41 13.62 -2.03 -4.44
C ARG A 41 12.39 -1.35 -3.85
N LEU A 42 12.13 -0.09 -4.22
CA LEU A 42 10.95 0.64 -3.76
C LEU A 42 9.65 -0.05 -4.21
N ARG A 43 9.58 -0.49 -5.46
CA ARG A 43 8.46 -1.27 -6.01
C ARG A 43 8.17 -2.51 -5.16
N ALA A 44 9.20 -3.29 -4.83
CA ALA A 44 9.06 -4.50 -4.04
C ALA A 44 8.52 -4.22 -2.62
N ILE A 45 8.95 -3.12 -1.98
CA ILE A 45 8.46 -2.72 -0.65
C ILE A 45 6.96 -2.40 -0.71
N LEU A 46 6.53 -1.64 -1.71
CA LEU A 46 5.13 -1.24 -1.89
C LEU A 46 4.24 -2.43 -2.24
N GLU A 47 4.70 -3.34 -3.11
CA GLU A 47 3.97 -4.57 -3.43
C GLU A 47 3.80 -5.45 -2.19
N ASN A 48 4.84 -5.57 -1.37
CA ASN A 48 4.78 -6.31 -0.12
C ASN A 48 3.80 -5.69 0.89
N ASP A 49 3.83 -4.36 1.06
CA ASP A 49 2.91 -3.63 1.94
C ASP A 49 1.45 -3.74 1.48
N LEU A 50 1.21 -3.62 0.17
CA LEU A 50 -0.11 -3.79 -0.44
C LEU A 50 -0.66 -5.20 -0.23
N ASN A 51 0.18 -6.22 -0.39
CA ASN A 51 -0.21 -7.60 -0.14
C ASN A 51 -0.49 -7.85 1.34
N GLY A 52 0.29 -7.25 2.24
CA GLY A 52 0.03 -7.28 3.69
C GLY A 52 -1.32 -6.67 4.07
N HIS A 53 -1.67 -5.52 3.49
CA HIS A 53 -2.97 -4.88 3.67
C HIS A 53 -4.14 -5.72 3.13
N ARG A 54 -3.93 -6.46 2.04
CA ARG A 54 -4.97 -7.32 1.45
C ARG A 54 -5.22 -8.58 2.28
N ILE A 55 -4.16 -9.18 2.82
CA ILE A 55 -4.26 -10.38 3.66
C ILE A 55 -4.82 -10.05 5.06
N GLY A 56 -4.57 -8.83 5.55
CA GLY A 56 -5.02 -8.37 6.87
C GLY A 56 -6.41 -7.73 6.93
N LYS A 57 -7.20 -7.68 5.84
CA LYS A 57 -8.58 -7.15 5.90
C LYS A 57 -9.48 -8.15 6.65
N PRO A 58 -10.02 -7.83 7.84
CA PRO A 58 -11.17 -8.56 8.34
C PRO A 58 -12.30 -8.35 7.33
N SER A 59 -12.71 -9.44 6.69
CA SER A 59 -13.95 -9.51 5.92
C SER A 59 -15.07 -8.88 6.75
N THR A 60 -15.65 -7.80 6.22
CA THR A 60 -16.94 -7.17 6.55
C THR A 60 -17.65 -7.66 7.83
N PRO A 61 -18.03 -6.78 8.79
CA PRO A 61 -18.93 -7.17 9.85
C PRO A 61 -20.21 -7.72 9.23
N ARG A 62 -20.58 -8.96 9.55
CA ARG A 62 -21.89 -9.51 9.20
C ARG A 62 -22.94 -8.67 9.93
N PRO A 63 -24.02 -8.22 9.27
CA PRO A 63 -25.08 -7.47 9.92
C PRO A 63 -25.99 -8.33 10.83
N ASP A 64 -25.58 -9.55 11.19
CA ASP A 64 -26.41 -10.49 11.96
C ASP A 64 -26.29 -10.31 13.49
N ASP A 65 -25.46 -9.38 13.98
CA ASP A 65 -25.30 -9.12 15.42
C ASP A 65 -26.25 -8.03 15.96
N GLN A 66 -27.33 -7.70 15.25
CA GLN A 66 -28.34 -6.75 15.70
C GLN A 66 -29.72 -7.39 15.89
N GLU A 67 -29.74 -8.57 16.52
CA GLU A 67 -30.92 -9.06 17.23
C GLU A 67 -30.53 -9.49 18.64
N LYS A 68 -31.18 -8.85 19.63
CA LYS A 68 -31.05 -8.99 21.08
C LYS A 68 -29.98 -8.15 21.77
N ALA A 69 -30.37 -6.91 22.12
CA ALA A 69 -30.47 -6.54 23.53
C ALA A 69 -31.27 -5.24 23.71
N ALA A 70 -32.19 -5.29 24.68
CA ALA A 70 -33.03 -4.24 25.26
C ALA A 70 -34.33 -3.92 24.50
#